data_AF-A0A0G0CSN4-F1
#
_entry.id   AF-A0A0G0CSN4-F1
#
_cell.length_a   1.000
_cell.length_b   1.000
_cell.length_c   1.000
_cell.angle_alpha   90.00
_cell.angle_beta   90.00
_cell.angle_gamma   90.00
#
_symmetry.space_group_name_H-M   'P 1'
#
loop_
_entity.id
_entity.type
_entity.pdbx_description
1 polymer ?
#
loop_
_entity_poly.entity_id
_entity_poly.type
_entity_poly.pdbx_seq_one_letter_code
_entity_poly.pdbx_strand_id
1 'polypeptide(L)'
;MGIPDIRILWSEDERIASQFKDIDSKYKEVSKYPPIMRDISFIIDKSVNLNNYYELVRDQAQDLIEEVKLVDQYENDEKFGKDKKSYTFGIVYRSLEKTLTDEEVNKIHDKITEKTKQELNAIIR
;
A
#
# COMPACT_ATOMS: atom_id res chain seq x y z
N MET A 1 25.41 -14.87 1.06
CA MET A 1 24.88 -15.67 2.19
C MET A 1 24.59 -14.71 3.33
N GLY A 2 23.32 -14.37 3.57
CA GLY A 2 22.90 -13.28 4.47
C GLY A 2 21.65 -13.62 5.29
N ILE A 3 21.42 -14.91 5.54
CA ILE A 3 20.31 -15.39 6.36
C ILE A 3 20.82 -15.47 7.80
N PRO A 4 20.23 -14.74 8.76
CA PRO A 4 20.72 -14.70 10.13
C PRO A 4 20.45 -15.99 10.91
N ASP A 5 19.49 -16.81 10.48
CA ASP A 5 19.07 -18.02 11.17
C ASP A 5 18.55 -19.09 10.18
N ILE A 6 19.02 -20.34 10.31
CA ILE A 6 18.62 -21.44 9.42
C ILE A 6 17.12 -21.75 9.47
N ARG A 7 16.43 -21.44 10.57
CA ARG A 7 14.98 -21.64 10.73
C ARG A 7 14.15 -20.85 9.72
N ILE A 8 14.70 -19.77 9.17
CA ILE A 8 14.06 -18.94 8.12
C ILE A 8 13.77 -19.78 6.87
N LEU A 9 14.65 -20.73 6.52
CA LEU A 9 14.46 -21.59 5.35
C LEU A 9 13.28 -22.57 5.50
N TRP A 10 12.82 -22.79 6.73
CA TRP A 10 11.71 -23.68 7.06
C TRP A 10 10.44 -22.90 7.45
N SER A 11 10.43 -21.59 7.24
CA SER A 11 9.28 -20.76 7.58
C SER A 11 8.14 -20.96 6.60
N GLU A 12 6.93 -21.16 7.12
CA GLU A 12 5.68 -21.18 6.33
C GLU A 12 5.15 -19.76 6.03
N ASP A 13 5.80 -18.71 6.54
CA ASP A 13 5.42 -17.33 6.25
C ASP A 13 5.66 -17.04 4.76
N GLU A 14 4.59 -16.77 4.01
CA GLU A 14 4.67 -16.46 2.58
C GLU A 14 5.62 -15.28 2.28
N ARG A 15 5.75 -14.31 3.20
CA ARG A 15 6.66 -13.16 3.05
C ARG A 15 8.12 -13.58 3.07
N ILE A 16 8.44 -14.73 3.67
CA ILE A 16 9.77 -15.33 3.71
C ILE A 16 9.92 -16.35 2.58
N ALA A 17 8.98 -17.30 2.47
CA ALA A 17 9.04 -18.39 1.50
C ALA A 17 9.07 -17.86 0.05
N SER A 18 8.32 -16.81 -0.26
CA SER A 18 8.29 -16.20 -1.60
C SER A 18 9.62 -15.58 -2.05
N GLN A 19 10.56 -15.32 -1.12
CA GLN A 19 11.86 -14.73 -1.45
C GLN A 19 12.85 -15.75 -2.04
N PHE A 20 12.69 -17.05 -1.74
CA PHE A 20 13.64 -18.11 -2.09
C PHE A 20 13.22 -18.90 -3.34
N LYS A 21 12.96 -18.21 -4.45
CA LYS A 21 12.60 -18.86 -5.73
C LYS A 21 13.80 -19.34 -6.54
N ASP A 22 14.96 -18.72 -6.34
CA ASP A 22 16.20 -19.02 -7.07
C ASP A 22 17.37 -19.22 -6.09
N ILE A 23 18.45 -19.85 -6.56
CA ILE A 23 19.61 -20.17 -5.72
C ILE A 23 20.39 -18.92 -5.25
N ASP A 24 20.28 -17.82 -5.98
CA ASP A 24 20.94 -16.54 -5.67
C ASP A 24 20.03 -15.58 -4.87
N SER A 25 18.84 -16.02 -4.45
CA SER A 25 17.91 -15.22 -3.66
C SER A 25 18.57 -14.70 -2.38
N LYS A 26 18.49 -13.38 -2.17
CA LYS A 26 18.93 -12.72 -0.94
C LYS A 26 17.76 -12.54 0.00
N TYR A 27 17.93 -13.00 1.24
CA TYR A 27 16.95 -12.75 2.29
C TYR A 27 16.86 -11.26 2.61
N LYS A 28 15.63 -10.76 2.63
CA LYS A 28 15.22 -9.46 3.14
C LYS A 28 14.41 -9.70 4.40
N GLU A 29 14.80 -9.02 5.47
CA GLU A 29 14.10 -9.13 6.74
C GLU A 29 12.64 -8.69 6.61
N VAL A 30 11.74 -9.52 7.17
CA VAL A 30 10.31 -9.22 7.26
C VAL A 30 9.99 -8.69 8.65
N SER A 31 9.01 -7.78 8.72
CA SER A 31 8.59 -7.25 10.01
C SER A 31 7.95 -8.33 10.88
N LYS A 32 8.33 -8.31 12.16
CA LYS A 32 7.76 -9.12 13.24
C LYS A 32 6.55 -8.44 13.89
N TYR A 33 6.25 -7.20 13.52
CA TYR A 33 5.19 -6.39 14.10
C TYR A 33 3.88 -6.54 13.30
N PRO A 34 2.71 -6.40 13.94
CA PRO A 34 1.43 -6.56 13.26
C PRO A 34 1.21 -5.45 12.21
N PRO A 35 0.51 -5.75 11.10
CA PRO A 35 0.11 -4.73 10.13
C PRO A 35 -1.09 -3.93 10.64
N ILE A 36 -1.29 -2.74 10.09
CA ILE A 36 -2.55 -2.00 10.12
C ILE A 36 -2.98 -1.76 8.68
N MET A 37 -4.23 -2.08 8.37
CA MET A 37 -4.80 -1.88 7.03
C MET A 37 -5.76 -0.69 7.04
N ARG A 38 -5.71 0.13 5.99
CA ARG A 38 -6.70 1.19 5.72
C ARG A 38 -7.04 1.21 4.24
N ASP A 39 -8.32 1.43 3.97
CA ASP A 39 -8.81 1.61 2.62
C ASP A 39 -9.10 3.07 2.35
N ILE A 40 -8.88 3.50 1.13
CA ILE A 40 -9.23 4.83 0.64
C ILE A 40 -9.95 4.69 -0.68
N SER A 41 -11.14 5.29 -0.75
CA SER A 41 -11.99 5.31 -1.93
C SER A 41 -12.03 6.72 -2.49
N PHE A 42 -11.84 6.87 -3.80
CA PHE A 42 -11.90 8.17 -4.44
C PHE A 42 -12.33 8.06 -5.90
N ILE A 43 -12.90 9.17 -6.38
CA ILE A 43 -13.32 9.34 -7.77
C ILE A 43 -12.33 10.24 -8.47
N ILE A 44 -11.83 9.79 -9.62
CA ILE A 44 -10.82 10.49 -10.41
C ILE A 44 -11.16 10.46 -11.90
N ASP A 45 -10.58 11.38 -12.66
CA ASP A 45 -10.68 11.40 -14.12
C ASP A 45 -9.99 10.18 -14.75
N LYS A 46 -10.61 9.61 -15.78
CA LYS A 46 -10.11 8.42 -16.51
C LYS A 46 -8.75 8.64 -17.17
N SER A 47 -8.36 9.90 -17.43
CA SER A 47 -7.07 10.26 -18.02
C SER A 47 -5.91 10.18 -17.03
N VAL A 48 -6.16 10.15 -15.72
CA VAL A 48 -5.08 10.11 -14.73
C VAL A 48 -4.45 8.72 -14.67
N ASN A 49 -3.13 8.67 -14.73
CA ASN A 49 -2.37 7.44 -14.59
C ASN A 49 -2.38 6.96 -13.13
N LEU A 50 -2.87 5.75 -12.88
CA LEU A 50 -2.88 5.10 -11.58
C LEU A 50 -1.49 4.96 -10.96
N ASN A 51 -0.43 4.85 -11.77
CA ASN A 51 0.96 4.82 -11.25
C ASN A 51 1.30 6.06 -10.43
N ASN A 52 0.72 7.22 -10.74
CA ASN A 52 0.92 8.45 -9.97
C ASN A 52 0.40 8.28 -8.53
N TYR A 53 -0.66 7.49 -8.33
CA TYR A 53 -1.20 7.21 -7.01
C TYR A 53 -0.26 6.32 -6.18
N TYR A 54 0.31 5.27 -6.79
CA TYR A 54 1.28 4.41 -6.11
C TYR A 54 2.53 5.18 -5.65
N GLU A 55 3.06 6.06 -6.50
CA GLU A 55 4.19 6.92 -6.15
C GLU A 55 3.85 7.91 -5.04
N LEU A 56 2.68 8.58 -5.13
CA LEU A 56 2.19 9.51 -4.10
C LEU A 56 2.10 8.83 -2.73
N VAL A 57 1.55 7.62 -2.69
CA VAL A 57 1.42 6.86 -1.45
C VAL A 57 2.79 6.49 -0.88
N ARG A 58 3.72 6.03 -1.73
CA ARG A 58 5.10 5.72 -1.32
C ARG A 58 5.84 6.94 -0.77
N ASP A 59 5.70 8.10 -1.38
CA ASP A 59 6.39 9.32 -0.94
C ASP A 59 5.93 9.78 0.46
N GLN A 60 4.67 9.52 0.84
CA GLN A 60 4.13 9.99 2.11
C GLN A 60 4.47 9.11 3.31
N ALA A 61 4.66 7.81 3.13
CA ALA A 61 4.97 6.91 4.25
C ALA A 61 6.17 5.99 4.07
N GLN A 62 6.89 6.09 2.96
CA GLN A 62 8.20 5.48 2.72
C GLN A 62 8.26 4.03 3.24
N ASP A 63 9.09 3.78 4.26
CA ASP A 63 9.38 2.47 4.83
C ASP A 63 8.25 1.87 5.66
N LEU A 64 7.17 2.63 5.92
CA LEU A 64 6.01 2.16 6.67
C LEU A 64 4.95 1.51 5.78
N ILE A 65 5.03 1.67 4.46
CA ILE A 65 4.09 1.03 3.53
C ILE A 65 4.65 -0.30 3.07
N GLU A 66 3.98 -1.36 3.46
CA GLU A 66 4.31 -2.70 3.02
C GLU A 66 3.68 -3.01 1.65
N GLU A 67 2.42 -2.63 1.47
CA GLU A 67 1.66 -2.94 0.26
C GLU A 67 0.64 -1.84 -0.05
N VAL A 68 0.43 -1.59 -1.34
CA VAL A 68 -0.69 -0.80 -1.87
C VAL A 68 -1.34 -1.64 -2.95
N LYS A 69 -2.64 -1.90 -2.81
CA LYS A 69 -3.36 -2.79 -3.72
C LYS A 69 -4.66 -2.15 -4.17
N LEU A 70 -4.94 -2.26 -5.47
CA LEU A 70 -6.25 -1.91 -6.00
C LEU A 70 -7.24 -3.00 -5.59
N VAL A 71 -8.22 -2.64 -4.78
CA VAL A 71 -9.25 -3.54 -4.23
C VAL A 71 -10.49 -3.55 -5.12
N ASP A 72 -10.93 -2.37 -5.54
CA ASP A 72 -12.11 -2.22 -6.38
C ASP A 72 -11.94 -1.10 -7.40
N GLN A 73 -12.55 -1.29 -8.57
CA GLN A 73 -12.67 -0.30 -9.62
C GLN A 73 -14.11 -0.30 -10.10
N TYR A 74 -14.74 0.86 -10.03
CA TYR A 74 -16.14 1.00 -10.41
C TYR A 74 -16.37 2.19 -11.35
N GLU A 75 -17.13 1.95 -12.42
CA GLU A 75 -17.54 2.94 -13.42
C GLU A 75 -19.05 3.08 -13.44
N ASN A 76 -19.52 4.32 -13.34
CA ASN A 76 -20.94 4.63 -13.45
C ASN A 76 -21.12 6.05 -13.98
N ASP A 77 -21.49 6.16 -15.25
CA ASP A 77 -21.64 7.45 -15.94
C ASP A 77 -22.73 8.32 -15.32
N GLU A 78 -23.81 7.73 -14.78
CA GLU A 78 -24.91 8.46 -14.15
C GLU A 78 -24.50 9.03 -12.77
N LYS A 79 -23.67 8.31 -12.01
CA LYS A 79 -23.24 8.72 -10.67
C LYS A 79 -21.99 9.60 -10.66
N PHE A 80 -21.04 9.36 -11.56
CA PHE A 80 -19.72 10.01 -11.53
C PHE A 80 -19.42 10.85 -12.78
N GLY A 81 -20.19 10.69 -13.85
CA GLY A 81 -19.91 11.27 -15.16
C GLY A 81 -19.08 10.34 -16.04
N LYS A 82 -19.20 10.52 -17.37
CA LYS A 82 -18.59 9.65 -18.40
C LYS A 82 -17.06 9.57 -18.34
N ASP A 83 -16.43 10.62 -17.82
CA ASP A 83 -14.98 10.76 -17.81
C ASP A 83 -14.37 10.42 -16.44
N LYS A 84 -15.15 9.84 -15.50
CA LYS A 84 -14.66 9.49 -14.15
C LYS A 84 -14.74 8.00 -13.82
N LYS A 85 -13.86 7.57 -12.92
CA LYS A 85 -13.77 6.23 -12.33
C LYS A 85 -13.66 6.35 -10.82
N SER A 86 -14.30 5.43 -10.11
CA SER A 86 -14.10 5.23 -8.67
C SER A 86 -13.07 4.13 -8.48
N TYR A 87 -12.09 4.37 -7.63
CA TYR A 87 -11.12 3.37 -7.20
C TYR A 87 -11.14 3.25 -5.69
N THR A 88 -10.92 2.02 -5.21
CA THR A 88 -10.69 1.72 -3.81
C THR A 88 -9.33 1.05 -3.69
N PHE A 89 -8.45 1.66 -2.92
CA PHE A 89 -7.13 1.11 -2.63
C PHE A 89 -7.03 0.68 -1.18
N GLY A 90 -6.51 -0.52 -0.95
CA GLY A 90 -6.09 -0.99 0.36
C GLY A 90 -4.61 -0.71 0.55
N ILE A 91 -4.27 -0.08 1.67
CA ILE A 91 -2.90 0.25 2.06
C ILE A 91 -2.57 -0.51 3.33
N VAL A 92 -1.48 -1.29 3.28
CA VAL A 92 -0.95 -2.06 4.41
C VAL A 92 0.22 -1.30 5.01
N TYR A 93 0.03 -0.81 6.24
CA TYR A 93 1.07 -0.15 7.02
C TYR A 93 1.73 -1.16 7.95
N ARG A 94 3.05 -1.28 7.90
CA ARG A 94 3.82 -2.11 8.83
C ARG A 94 5.24 -1.57 8.97
N SER A 95 5.68 -1.37 10.21
CA SER A 95 7.06 -0.98 10.51
C SER A 95 7.94 -2.20 10.75
N LEU A 96 9.21 -2.15 10.35
CA LEU A 96 10.21 -3.16 10.68
C LEU A 96 10.73 -3.06 12.13
N GLU A 97 10.49 -1.93 12.82
CA GLU A 97 11.14 -1.59 14.10
C GLU A 97 10.19 -1.51 15.29
N LYS A 98 8.89 -1.27 15.07
CA LYS A 98 7.91 -1.12 16.15
C LYS A 98 6.49 -1.52 15.75
N THR A 99 5.65 -1.78 16.75
CA THR A 99 4.20 -1.84 16.56
C THR A 99 3.69 -0.43 16.25
N LEU A 100 2.96 -0.29 15.15
CA LEU A 100 2.32 0.98 14.80
C LEU A 100 1.05 1.18 15.64
N THR A 101 0.79 2.42 16.03
CA THR A 101 -0.48 2.80 16.65
C THR A 101 -1.47 3.30 15.61
N ASP A 102 -2.77 3.17 15.88
CA ASP A 102 -3.81 3.70 15.00
C ASP A 102 -3.67 5.21 14.80
N GLU A 103 -3.26 5.96 15.83
CA GLU A 103 -3.07 7.41 15.73
C GLU A 103 -1.94 7.80 14.77
N GLU A 104 -0.82 7.07 14.78
CA GLU A 104 0.29 7.29 13.84
C GLU A 104 -0.14 6.99 12.41
N VAL A 105 -0.82 5.86 12.20
CA VAL A 105 -1.30 5.46 10.88
C VAL A 105 -2.34 6.43 10.35
N ASN A 106 -3.28 6.88 11.18
CA ASN A 106 -4.31 7.83 10.78
C ASN A 106 -3.69 9.16 10.32
N LYS A 107 -2.69 9.70 11.05
CA LYS A 107 -1.98 10.93 10.62
C LYS A 107 -1.33 10.81 9.25
N ILE A 108 -0.75 9.64 8.95
CA ILE A 108 -0.15 9.36 7.64
C ILE A 108 -1.24 9.21 6.57
N HIS A 109 -2.29 8.46 6.89
CA HIS A 109 -3.40 8.19 5.99
C HIS A 109 -4.16 9.48 5.62
N ASP A 110 -4.32 10.40 6.57
CA ASP A 110 -4.90 11.73 6.34
C ASP A 110 -4.04 12.56 5.39
N LYS A 111 -2.70 12.51 5.53
CA LYS A 111 -1.79 13.17 4.59
C LYS A 111 -1.90 12.61 3.18
N ILE A 112 -1.95 11.28 3.04
CA ILE A 112 -2.16 10.60 1.75
C ILE A 112 -3.49 11.06 1.15
N THR A 113 -4.55 11.08 1.96
CA THR A 113 -5.89 11.51 1.53
C THR A 113 -5.89 12.95 1.02
N GLU A 114 -5.24 13.86 1.74
CA GLU A 114 -5.16 15.26 1.34
C GLU A 114 -4.31 15.45 0.08
N LYS A 115 -3.18 14.76 -0.02
CA LYS A 115 -2.33 14.76 -1.22
C LYS A 115 -3.05 14.19 -2.43
N THR A 116 -3.84 13.15 -2.24
CA THR A 116 -4.67 12.54 -3.29
C THR A 116 -5.68 13.56 -3.85
N LYS A 117 -6.29 14.39 -2.99
CA LYS A 117 -7.16 15.49 -3.45
C LYS A 117 -6.40 16.53 -4.24
N GLN A 118 -5.25 16.98 -3.73
CA GLN A 118 -4.51 18.12 -4.27
C GLN A 118 -3.78 17.80 -5.57
N GLU A 119 -3.06 16.68 -5.62
CA GLU A 119 -2.16 16.36 -6.75
C GLU A 119 -2.90 15.62 -7.87
N LEU A 120 -3.91 14.82 -7.52
CA LEU A 120 -4.66 14.02 -8.48
C LEU A 120 -6.04 14.59 -8.79
N ASN A 121 -6.41 15.73 -8.19
CA ASN A 121 -7.75 16.33 -8.30
C ASN A 121 -8.88 15.32 -8.00
N ALA A 122 -8.62 14.38 -7.10
CA ALA A 122 -9.53 13.30 -6.77
C ALA A 122 -10.58 13.75 -5.74
N ILE A 123 -11.77 13.19 -5.83
CA ILE A 123 -12.87 13.41 -4.88
C ILE A 123 -12.94 12.20 -3.96
N ILE A 124 -12.55 12.39 -2.70
CA ILE A 124 -12.61 11.33 -1.68
C ILE A 124 -14.07 10.99 -1.37
N ARG A 125 -14.33 9.71 -1.12
CA ARG A 125 -15.66 9.15 -0.89
C ARG A 125 -15.82 8.61 0.53
#